data_AF-A0A3L7N4I5-F1
#
_entry.id   AF-A0A3L7N4I5-F1
#
_cell.length_a   1.000
_cell.length_b   1.000
_cell.length_c   1.000
_cell.angle_alpha   90.00
_cell.angle_beta   90.00
_cell.angle_gamma   90.00
#
_symmetry.space_group_name_H-M   'P 1'
#
loop_
_entity.id
_entity.type
_entity.pdbx_description
1 polymer ?
#
loop_
_entity_poly.entity_id
_entity_poly.type
_entity_poly.pdbx_seq_one_letter_code
_entity_poly.pdbx_strand_id
1 'polypeptide(L)'
;MSVFSMNSRVFWRNFIVIVALTAALQPAICAAEFDPPPENVTRTGPIIIGPPPLTIDPPALDFGFIAPGEPKTGIFTLKNPTSTPMTIVALQPTCTCTSTTDLAGRVIGPGQSIQFDASLAAAMATGPRKSTVKVIVEGFSQPVEVDVRAEVVVALRAVPPAINVLPNVPVSGRVVIESVDRKPFRILSVDNNAPTFIGFDPTKDGVKNTYLLRYDLTQYVRDALPAWCLIQTDRTDSPVLALKVRNEKMNIVPVVRMKEYNLNLGVIPANGFKDFTFDMVDWTEPVLSVSSLSDLFSVQMLAQERSGKDIQVRCRVSPKPYATGLVQFMLELKTGVQSQKLWAYGMIQEPAAMPGKSQAIAPIVPSAAPPLVAQPGK
;
A
#
# COMPACT_ATOMS: atom_id res chain seq x y z
N MET A 1 -36.97 58.58 -3.02
CA MET A 1 -37.70 58.38 -1.77
C MET A 1 -36.69 57.83 -0.76
N SER A 2 -35.86 58.69 -0.16
CA SER A 2 -36.14 59.70 0.88
C SER A 2 -35.94 59.09 2.28
N VAL A 3 -35.06 59.53 3.16
CA VAL A 3 -33.86 60.39 3.14
C VAL A 3 -33.44 60.47 4.62
N PHE A 4 -32.13 60.34 4.88
CA PHE A 4 -31.33 60.94 5.98
C PHE A 4 -31.72 60.71 7.46
N SER A 5 -30.84 60.08 8.26
CA SER A 5 -29.65 60.65 8.95
C SER A 5 -30.00 61.56 10.14
N MET A 6 -29.40 61.37 11.32
CA MET A 6 -28.08 61.92 11.69
C MET A 6 -27.83 61.83 13.21
N ASN A 7 -26.56 61.70 13.56
CA ASN A 7 -25.95 61.99 14.85
C ASN A 7 -26.50 63.27 15.51
N SER A 8 -26.53 63.31 16.84
CA SER A 8 -25.70 64.28 17.59
C SER A 8 -25.70 64.00 19.10
N ARG A 9 -24.51 64.19 19.66
CA ARG A 9 -24.20 64.36 21.09
C ARG A 9 -25.00 65.57 21.62
N VAL A 10 -25.27 65.73 22.93
CA VAL A 10 -24.39 66.48 23.85
C VAL A 10 -25.15 66.85 25.16
N PHE A 11 -24.41 66.85 26.29
CA PHE A 11 -24.48 67.66 27.53
C PHE A 11 -25.20 67.22 28.84
N TRP A 12 -24.33 66.91 29.84
CA TRP A 12 -24.27 67.33 31.26
C TRP A 12 -25.27 66.78 32.30
N ARG A 13 -24.75 66.02 33.30
CA ARG A 13 -24.47 66.54 34.66
C ARG A 13 -23.87 65.51 35.63
N ASN A 14 -23.01 66.04 36.50
CA ASN A 14 -22.65 65.62 37.86
C ASN A 14 -21.53 64.57 38.07
N PHE A 15 -20.34 65.12 38.35
CA PHE A 15 -19.53 64.89 39.56
C PHE A 15 -19.89 63.67 40.43
N ILE A 16 -18.92 62.79 40.65
CA ILE A 16 -18.34 62.52 41.98
C ILE A 16 -16.91 62.01 41.80
N VAL A 17 -16.00 62.65 42.54
CA VAL A 17 -14.60 62.30 42.71
C VAL A 17 -14.52 61.20 43.76
N ILE A 18 -13.86 60.08 43.45
CA ILE A 18 -13.22 59.23 44.46
C ILE A 18 -11.81 58.92 43.96
N VAL A 19 -10.83 59.52 44.64
CA VAL A 19 -9.41 59.19 44.54
C VAL A 19 -9.15 58.03 45.51
N ALA A 20 -8.62 56.92 45.02
CA ALA A 20 -7.97 55.93 45.86
C ALA A 20 -6.72 55.37 45.14
N LEU A 21 -5.59 55.54 45.83
CA LEU A 21 -4.23 55.09 45.49
C LEU A 21 -4.20 53.67 44.92
N THR A 22 -3.52 53.50 43.77
CA THR A 22 -3.01 52.19 43.34
C THR A 22 -1.50 52.28 43.15
N ALA A 23 -0.78 51.47 43.92
CA ALA A 23 0.65 51.24 43.77
C ALA A 23 0.90 50.44 42.48
N ALA A 24 1.64 51.02 41.55
CA ALA A 24 2.09 50.34 40.34
C ALA A 24 3.35 49.52 40.66
N LEU A 25 3.15 48.22 40.95
CA LEU A 25 4.19 47.21 40.80
C LEU A 25 4.21 46.78 39.33
N GLN A 26 5.25 47.18 38.60
CA GLN A 26 5.52 46.67 37.26
C GLN A 26 5.95 45.20 37.33
N PRO A 27 5.36 44.30 36.52
CA PRO A 27 5.95 42.99 36.31
C PRO A 27 7.23 43.16 35.47
N ALA A 28 8.34 42.70 36.02
CA ALA A 28 9.57 42.48 35.28
C ALA A 28 9.31 41.42 34.20
N ILE A 29 9.21 41.87 32.94
CA ILE A 29 9.26 40.98 31.79
C ILE A 29 10.73 40.57 31.66
N CYS A 30 11.08 39.38 32.12
CA CYS A 30 12.28 38.68 31.67
C CYS A 30 12.11 38.42 30.17
N ALA A 31 12.74 39.25 29.34
CA ALA A 31 13.02 38.88 27.97
C ALA A 31 14.05 37.74 28.03
N ALA A 32 13.59 36.50 27.87
CA ALA A 32 14.47 35.41 27.48
C ALA A 32 15.04 35.79 26.11
N GLU A 33 16.36 36.00 26.04
CA GLU A 33 17.08 36.12 24.78
C GLU A 33 16.78 34.85 23.96
N PHE A 34 16.13 35.04 22.83
CA PHE A 34 16.04 34.02 21.80
C PHE A 34 17.46 33.78 21.30
N ASP A 35 18.03 32.61 21.62
CA ASP A 35 19.21 32.12 20.93
C ASP A 35 18.94 32.19 19.42
N PRO A 36 19.79 32.87 18.64
CA PRO A 36 19.66 32.84 17.20
C PRO A 36 19.77 31.37 16.73
N PRO A 37 19.06 31.00 15.65
CA PRO A 37 19.14 29.64 15.09
C PRO A 37 20.61 29.31 14.80
N PRO A 38 21.05 28.06 15.01
CA PRO A 38 22.45 27.69 14.85
C PRO A 38 22.94 28.13 13.48
N GLU A 39 24.02 28.92 13.48
CA GLU A 39 24.70 29.40 12.29
C GLU A 39 24.91 28.24 11.31
N ASN A 40 24.66 28.52 10.03
CA ASN A 40 25.07 27.67 8.93
C ASN A 40 26.53 27.25 9.14
N VAL A 41 26.75 25.96 9.41
CA VAL A 41 28.09 25.36 9.42
C VAL A 41 28.68 25.61 8.03
N THR A 42 29.55 26.60 7.97
CA THR A 42 30.22 27.01 6.74
C THR A 42 31.22 25.89 6.41
N ARG A 43 30.88 25.06 5.42
CA ARG A 43 31.72 23.97 4.92
C ARG A 43 33.01 24.55 4.33
N THR A 44 34.15 24.20 4.90
CA THR A 44 35.48 24.75 4.55
C THR A 44 36.35 23.82 3.68
N GLY A 45 35.76 22.83 3.01
CA GLY A 45 36.49 21.89 2.14
C GLY A 45 36.08 21.97 0.66
N PRO A 46 37.01 21.73 -0.29
CA PRO A 46 36.66 21.59 -1.70
C PRO A 46 35.69 20.41 -1.90
N ILE A 47 34.60 20.63 -2.64
CA ILE A 47 33.64 19.58 -3.00
C ILE A 47 34.27 18.72 -4.10
N ILE A 48 34.39 17.42 -3.84
CA ILE A 48 34.81 16.42 -4.81
C ILE A 48 33.62 16.12 -5.73
N ILE A 49 33.81 16.28 -7.03
CA ILE A 49 32.79 15.97 -8.02
C ILE A 49 32.72 14.45 -8.24
N GLY A 50 31.57 13.85 -7.92
CA GLY A 50 31.34 12.41 -8.06
C GLY A 50 30.92 11.73 -6.76
N PRO A 51 30.69 10.40 -6.79
CA PRO A 51 30.34 9.64 -5.60
C PRO A 51 31.56 9.41 -4.70
N PRO A 52 31.38 9.22 -3.39
CA PRO A 52 32.47 8.84 -2.51
C PRO A 52 32.99 7.45 -2.89
N PRO A 53 34.30 7.17 -2.77
CA PRO A 53 34.88 5.88 -3.11
C PRO A 53 34.64 4.84 -2.01
N LEU A 54 33.40 4.70 -1.57
CA LEU A 54 32.97 3.64 -0.66
C LEU A 54 32.68 2.35 -1.44
N THR A 55 32.98 1.22 -0.83
CA THR A 55 32.53 -0.09 -1.32
C THR A 55 31.37 -0.58 -0.46
N ILE A 56 30.32 -1.09 -1.10
CA ILE A 56 29.11 -1.61 -0.45
C ILE A 56 29.01 -3.11 -0.70
N ASP A 57 28.78 -3.89 0.37
CA ASP A 57 28.58 -5.33 0.29
C ASP A 57 27.34 -5.77 1.12
N PRO A 58 26.35 -6.47 0.54
CA PRO A 58 26.22 -6.80 -0.88
C PRO A 58 25.94 -5.57 -1.75
N PRO A 59 26.15 -5.61 -3.08
CA PRO A 59 25.87 -4.49 -3.98
C PRO A 59 24.36 -4.23 -4.20
N ALA A 60 23.51 -5.19 -3.81
CA ALA A 60 22.06 -5.06 -3.78
C ALA A 60 21.46 -6.12 -2.86
N LEU A 61 20.26 -5.86 -2.32
CA LEU A 61 19.45 -6.85 -1.63
C LEU A 61 18.25 -7.22 -2.49
N ASP A 62 18.02 -8.53 -2.65
CA ASP A 62 16.84 -9.09 -3.27
C ASP A 62 16.20 -10.11 -2.34
N PHE A 63 15.03 -9.77 -1.80
CA PHE A 63 14.30 -10.66 -0.91
C PHE A 63 13.42 -11.66 -1.69
N GLY A 64 13.40 -11.61 -3.02
CA GLY A 64 12.57 -12.45 -3.85
C GLY A 64 11.08 -12.25 -3.57
N PHE A 65 10.36 -13.35 -3.39
CA PHE A 65 8.94 -13.35 -3.06
C PHE A 65 8.74 -13.20 -1.54
N ILE A 66 7.99 -12.19 -1.14
CA ILE A 66 7.65 -11.92 0.26
C ILE A 66 6.14 -11.87 0.45
N ALA A 67 5.68 -12.34 1.61
CA ALA A 67 4.26 -12.30 1.95
C ALA A 67 3.82 -10.86 2.29
N PRO A 68 2.56 -10.47 2.00
CA PRO A 68 2.06 -9.16 2.40
C PRO A 68 2.10 -9.00 3.93
N GLY A 69 2.55 -7.84 4.41
CA GLY A 69 2.58 -7.48 5.84
C GLY A 69 3.81 -7.92 6.60
N GLU A 70 4.65 -8.75 6.00
CA GLU A 70 5.89 -9.21 6.62
C GLU A 70 7.08 -8.39 6.06
N PRO A 71 7.62 -7.42 6.82
CA PRO A 71 8.81 -6.71 6.39
C PRO A 71 10.01 -7.66 6.31
N LYS A 72 10.90 -7.42 5.34
CA LYS A 72 12.19 -8.11 5.26
C LYS A 72 13.33 -7.13 5.43
N THR A 73 14.26 -7.49 6.30
CA THR A 73 15.45 -6.69 6.60
C THR A 73 16.69 -7.41 6.11
N GLY A 74 17.58 -6.69 5.44
CA GLY A 74 18.93 -7.15 5.14
C GLY A 74 19.96 -6.12 5.60
N ILE A 75 21.22 -6.51 5.59
CA ILE A 75 22.32 -5.70 6.10
C ILE A 75 23.27 -5.39 4.95
N PHE A 76 23.69 -4.14 4.88
CA PHE A 76 24.79 -3.68 4.04
C PHE A 76 26.00 -3.33 4.89
N THR A 77 27.18 -3.62 4.37
CA THR A 77 28.46 -3.20 4.92
C THR A 77 29.05 -2.11 4.02
N LEU A 78 29.19 -0.92 4.56
CA LEU A 78 29.94 0.18 3.96
C LEU A 78 31.39 0.08 4.39
N LYS A 79 32.31 0.03 3.45
CA LYS A 79 33.75 0.03 3.72
C LYS A 79 34.41 1.23 3.07
N ASN A 80 35.28 1.89 3.83
CA ASN A 80 36.13 2.96 3.36
C ASN A 80 37.51 2.38 2.97
N PRO A 81 37.82 2.20 1.67
CA PRO A 81 39.11 1.70 1.24
C PRO A 81 40.22 2.76 1.23
N THR A 82 39.91 4.04 1.48
CA THR A 82 40.90 5.12 1.37
C THR A 82 41.72 5.30 2.66
N SER A 83 42.72 6.17 2.58
CA SER A 83 43.53 6.61 3.71
C SER A 83 42.94 7.80 4.48
N THR A 84 41.75 8.29 4.10
CA THR A 84 41.10 9.46 4.70
C THR A 84 39.77 9.07 5.36
N PRO A 85 39.46 9.55 6.57
CA PRO A 85 38.16 9.28 7.18
C PRO A 85 37.02 9.89 6.36
N MET A 86 35.86 9.23 6.36
CA MET A 86 34.66 9.70 5.67
C MET A 86 33.49 9.81 6.64
N THR A 87 32.80 10.95 6.63
CA THR A 87 31.62 11.21 7.48
C THR A 87 30.34 10.97 6.68
N ILE A 88 29.47 10.09 7.16
CA ILE A 88 28.13 9.88 6.61
C ILE A 88 27.25 11.06 7.03
N VAL A 89 26.66 11.74 6.05
CA VAL A 89 25.70 12.83 6.28
C VAL A 89 24.31 12.25 6.51
N ALA A 90 23.88 11.32 5.64
CA ALA A 90 22.56 10.71 5.73
C ALA A 90 22.48 9.41 4.92
N LEU A 91 21.55 8.54 5.31
CA LEU A 91 21.02 7.47 4.48
C LEU A 91 19.60 7.85 4.05
N GLN A 92 19.37 7.96 2.75
CA GLN A 92 18.10 8.43 2.19
C GLN A 92 17.49 7.41 1.22
N PRO A 93 16.48 6.65 1.65
CA PRO A 93 15.69 5.81 0.75
C PRO A 93 14.87 6.64 -0.25
N THR A 94 14.67 6.13 -1.46
CA THR A 94 13.80 6.75 -2.49
C THR A 94 12.31 6.45 -2.30
N CYS A 95 11.98 5.45 -1.48
CA CYS A 95 10.61 5.04 -1.17
C CYS A 95 10.35 5.08 0.34
N THR A 96 9.16 5.52 0.74
CA THR A 96 8.69 5.44 2.14
C THR A 96 8.48 4.00 2.62
N CYS A 97 8.48 3.04 1.71
CA CYS A 97 8.41 1.61 2.00
C CYS A 97 9.73 1.02 2.50
N THR A 98 10.81 1.80 2.57
CA THR A 98 12.11 1.35 3.08
C THR A 98 12.54 2.19 4.25
N SER A 99 12.91 1.53 5.35
CA SER A 99 13.55 2.16 6.51
C SER A 99 14.99 1.65 6.65
N THR A 100 15.85 2.50 7.20
CA THR A 100 17.26 2.19 7.44
C THR A 100 17.67 2.66 8.83
N THR A 101 18.70 2.04 9.40
CA THR A 101 19.41 2.55 10.58
C THR A 101 19.85 3.99 10.32
N ASP A 102 19.76 4.85 11.32
CA ASP A 102 20.32 6.20 11.23
C ASP A 102 21.84 6.16 11.44
N LEU A 103 22.58 6.57 10.40
CA LEU A 103 24.05 6.70 10.44
C LEU A 103 24.52 8.16 10.29
N ALA A 104 23.63 9.15 10.41
CA ALA A 104 24.02 10.55 10.31
C ALA A 104 25.13 10.92 11.32
N GLY A 105 26.17 11.60 10.85
CA GLY A 105 27.33 12.02 11.64
C GLY A 105 28.34 10.91 11.96
N ARG A 106 28.11 9.66 11.54
CA ARG A 106 29.04 8.55 11.80
C ARG A 106 30.25 8.64 10.86
N VAL A 107 31.44 8.39 11.41
CA VAL A 107 32.71 8.41 10.66
C VAL A 107 33.19 6.99 10.39
N ILE A 108 33.51 6.70 9.13
CA ILE A 108 34.22 5.48 8.72
C ILE A 108 35.70 5.81 8.58
N GLY A 109 36.51 5.30 9.51
CA GLY A 109 37.97 5.48 9.45
C GLY A 109 38.62 4.79 8.24
N PRO A 110 39.89 5.11 7.95
CA PRO A 110 40.65 4.45 6.89
C PRO A 110 40.65 2.91 7.01
N GLY A 111 40.29 2.21 5.94
CA GLY A 111 40.19 0.75 5.92
C GLY A 111 39.05 0.14 6.74
N GLN A 112 38.30 0.95 7.49
CA GLN A 112 37.24 0.48 8.39
C GLN A 112 35.92 0.25 7.66
N SER A 113 34.99 -0.40 8.36
CA SER A 113 33.65 -0.67 7.87
C SER A 113 32.59 -0.35 8.91
N ILE A 114 31.41 0.01 8.43
CA ILE A 114 30.20 0.19 9.24
C ILE A 114 29.03 -0.51 8.56
N GLN A 115 28.11 -1.04 9.35
CA GLN A 115 26.91 -1.68 8.83
C GLN A 115 25.68 -0.78 8.99
N PHE A 116 24.75 -0.90 8.06
CA PHE A 116 23.39 -0.42 8.23
C PHE A 116 22.40 -1.47 7.73
N ASP A 117 21.22 -1.49 8.33
CA ASP A 117 20.12 -2.31 7.84
C ASP A 117 19.27 -1.56 6.81
N ALA A 118 18.66 -2.31 5.91
CA ALA A 118 17.60 -1.82 5.04
C ALA A 118 16.41 -2.78 5.18
N SER A 119 15.33 -2.26 5.76
CA SER A 119 14.06 -2.96 5.93
C SER A 119 13.07 -2.51 4.89
N LEU A 120 12.55 -3.45 4.10
CA LEU A 120 11.52 -3.21 3.10
C LEU A 120 10.17 -3.67 3.65
N ALA A 121 9.26 -2.72 3.84
CA ALA A 121 7.89 -2.99 4.24
C ALA A 121 7.11 -3.68 3.10
N ALA A 122 6.57 -4.86 3.38
CA ALA A 122 5.64 -5.54 2.49
C ALA A 122 4.23 -4.94 2.66
N ALA A 123 3.87 -3.99 1.81
CA ALA A 123 2.48 -3.51 1.76
C ALA A 123 1.50 -4.68 1.52
N MET A 124 0.24 -4.54 1.93
CA MET A 124 -0.83 -5.52 1.64
C MET A 124 -1.05 -5.66 0.14
N ALA A 125 -0.84 -4.58 -0.61
CA ALA A 125 -0.90 -4.60 -2.06
C ALA A 125 0.25 -5.40 -2.67
N THR A 126 -0.08 -6.41 -3.49
CA THR A 126 0.87 -7.25 -4.22
C THR A 126 1.60 -6.50 -5.34
N GLY A 127 2.72 -7.05 -5.78
CA GLY A 127 3.53 -6.57 -6.90
C GLY A 127 4.96 -6.18 -6.52
N PRO A 128 5.74 -5.72 -7.52
CA PRO A 128 7.16 -5.43 -7.33
C PRO A 128 7.35 -4.19 -6.43
N ARG A 129 8.33 -4.29 -5.54
CA ARG A 129 8.82 -3.24 -4.66
C ARG A 129 10.29 -3.04 -4.97
N LYS A 130 10.66 -1.80 -5.29
CA LYS A 130 12.04 -1.38 -5.47
C LYS A 130 12.24 -0.08 -4.71
N SER A 131 13.33 0.00 -3.98
CA SER A 131 13.82 1.21 -3.35
C SER A 131 15.33 1.28 -3.56
N THR A 132 15.83 2.50 -3.62
CA THR A 132 17.25 2.78 -3.72
C THR A 132 17.63 3.59 -2.49
N VAL A 133 18.59 3.12 -1.71
CA VAL A 133 19.12 3.85 -0.55
C VAL A 133 20.32 4.65 -1.02
N LYS A 134 20.25 5.98 -0.85
CA LYS A 134 21.32 6.92 -1.17
C LYS A 134 22.17 7.15 0.09
N VAL A 135 23.43 6.78 0.02
CA VAL A 135 24.45 7.04 1.04
C VAL A 135 25.11 8.37 0.72
N ILE A 136 24.81 9.40 1.51
CA ILE A 136 25.35 10.75 1.34
C ILE A 136 26.56 10.92 2.25
N VAL A 137 27.71 11.28 1.70
CA VAL A 137 28.97 11.47 2.42
C VAL A 137 29.43 12.91 2.29
N GLU A 138 30.00 13.45 3.36
CA GLU A 138 30.51 14.81 3.38
C GLU A 138 31.63 15.01 2.36
N GLY A 139 31.62 16.15 1.66
CA GLY A 139 32.65 16.50 0.69
C GLY A 139 32.46 15.93 -0.72
N PHE A 140 31.38 15.17 -0.99
CA PHE A 140 31.09 14.60 -2.31
C PHE A 140 29.79 15.16 -2.91
N SER A 141 29.76 15.36 -4.23
CA SER A 141 28.59 15.93 -4.92
C SER A 141 27.53 14.90 -5.30
N GLN A 142 27.83 13.60 -5.27
CA GLN A 142 26.90 12.53 -5.61
C GLN A 142 26.85 11.48 -4.48
N PRO A 143 25.68 10.84 -4.26
CA PRO A 143 25.59 9.73 -3.32
C PRO A 143 26.15 8.43 -3.91
N VAL A 144 26.46 7.46 -3.05
CA VAL A 144 26.50 6.05 -3.46
C VAL A 144 25.11 5.47 -3.32
N GLU A 145 24.68 4.69 -4.31
CA GLU A 145 23.34 4.13 -4.33
C GLU A 145 23.41 2.62 -4.17
N VAL A 146 22.47 2.07 -3.39
CA VAL A 146 22.29 0.63 -3.26
C VAL A 146 20.83 0.25 -3.38
N ASP A 147 20.56 -0.80 -4.14
CA ASP A 147 19.20 -1.24 -4.46
C ASP A 147 18.68 -2.28 -3.47
N VAL A 148 17.41 -2.14 -3.10
CA VAL A 148 16.65 -3.11 -2.31
C VAL A 148 15.39 -3.45 -3.10
N ARG A 149 15.18 -4.74 -3.38
CA ARG A 149 14.04 -5.22 -4.16
C ARG A 149 13.36 -6.44 -3.54
N ALA A 150 12.06 -6.55 -3.81
CA ALA A 150 11.25 -7.72 -3.55
C ALA A 150 10.01 -7.69 -4.43
N GLU A 151 9.28 -8.80 -4.47
CA GLU A 151 7.93 -8.84 -4.99
C GLU A 151 6.97 -9.35 -3.92
N VAL A 152 5.99 -8.53 -3.55
CA VAL A 152 4.96 -8.94 -2.62
C VAL A 152 3.98 -9.83 -3.37
N VAL A 153 3.89 -11.10 -2.98
CA VAL A 153 3.02 -12.08 -3.63
C VAL A 153 2.16 -12.80 -2.60
N VAL A 154 0.92 -13.09 -2.99
CA VAL A 154 0.11 -14.10 -2.32
C VAL A 154 0.40 -15.47 -2.96
N ALA A 155 -0.38 -16.51 -2.65
CA ALA A 155 -0.12 -17.84 -3.18
C ALA A 155 -0.14 -17.92 -4.73
N LEU A 156 -0.84 -16.99 -5.37
CA LEU A 156 -0.90 -16.84 -6.81
C LEU A 156 -0.35 -15.47 -7.24
N ARG A 157 0.24 -15.43 -8.43
CA ARG A 157 0.90 -14.25 -8.99
C ARG A 157 0.42 -14.02 -10.43
N ALA A 158 0.32 -12.74 -10.81
CA ALA A 158 0.01 -12.31 -12.17
C ALA A 158 1.24 -11.70 -12.86
N VAL A 159 1.49 -12.09 -14.12
CA VAL A 159 2.61 -11.61 -14.93
C VAL A 159 2.11 -11.16 -16.31
N PRO A 160 2.13 -9.85 -16.63
CA PRO A 160 2.62 -8.74 -15.80
C PRO A 160 1.72 -8.45 -14.58
N PRO A 161 2.24 -7.80 -13.53
CA PRO A 161 1.49 -7.52 -12.29
C PRO A 161 0.47 -6.36 -12.42
N ALA A 162 0.48 -5.66 -13.55
CA ALA A 162 -0.43 -4.56 -13.85
C ALA A 162 -0.65 -4.46 -15.37
N ILE A 163 -1.82 -3.96 -15.74
CA ILE A 163 -2.18 -3.62 -17.11
C ILE A 163 -1.89 -2.13 -17.30
N ASN A 164 -0.90 -1.77 -18.12
CA ASN A 164 -0.61 -0.38 -18.42
C ASN A 164 -1.46 0.08 -19.62
N VAL A 165 -2.32 1.05 -19.41
CA VAL A 165 -3.18 1.64 -20.44
C VAL A 165 -2.48 2.88 -20.99
N LEU A 166 -1.89 2.72 -22.16
CA LEU A 166 -1.17 3.79 -22.86
C LEU A 166 -2.01 4.33 -24.02
N PRO A 167 -1.88 5.63 -24.37
CA PRO A 167 -2.50 6.18 -25.57
C PRO A 167 -2.18 5.33 -26.80
N ASN A 168 -3.19 5.06 -27.64
CA ASN A 168 -3.06 4.31 -28.91
C ASN A 168 -2.56 2.86 -28.79
N VAL A 169 -2.41 2.30 -27.58
CA VAL A 169 -2.14 0.88 -27.37
C VAL A 169 -3.46 0.14 -27.14
N PRO A 170 -3.66 -1.06 -27.73
CA PRO A 170 -4.82 -1.90 -27.44
C PRO A 170 -4.98 -2.13 -25.94
N VAL A 171 -6.22 -2.03 -25.45
CA VAL A 171 -6.56 -2.29 -24.04
C VAL A 171 -6.97 -3.76 -23.80
N SER A 172 -6.64 -4.63 -24.75
CA SER A 172 -6.73 -6.08 -24.63
C SER A 172 -5.33 -6.70 -24.71
N GLY A 173 -5.16 -7.87 -24.11
CA GLY A 173 -3.84 -8.47 -24.01
C GLY A 173 -3.87 -9.84 -23.35
N ARG A 174 -2.71 -10.23 -22.79
CA ARG A 174 -2.54 -11.52 -22.13
C ARG A 174 -1.86 -11.36 -20.78
N VAL A 175 -2.18 -12.25 -19.86
CA VAL A 175 -1.55 -12.33 -18.55
C VAL A 175 -1.35 -13.79 -18.16
N VAL A 176 -0.20 -14.10 -17.59
CA VAL A 176 0.05 -15.39 -16.96
C VAL A 176 -0.38 -15.31 -15.50
N ILE A 177 -1.16 -16.29 -15.06
CA ILE A 177 -1.48 -16.50 -13.64
C ILE A 177 -0.78 -17.78 -13.21
N GLU A 178 0.10 -17.70 -12.22
CA GLU A 178 0.90 -18.83 -11.75
C GLU A 178 0.80 -19.02 -10.24
N SER A 179 0.90 -20.26 -9.80
CA SER A 179 1.02 -20.61 -8.38
C SER A 179 2.48 -20.60 -7.97
N VAL A 180 2.80 -19.78 -6.97
CA VAL A 180 4.15 -19.64 -6.44
C VAL A 180 4.60 -20.93 -5.72
N ASP A 181 3.67 -21.59 -5.02
CA ASP A 181 3.89 -22.87 -4.34
C ASP A 181 3.69 -24.11 -5.25
N ARG A 182 3.54 -23.90 -6.56
CA ARG A 182 3.30 -24.91 -7.60
C ARG A 182 2.05 -25.78 -7.40
N LYS A 183 1.19 -25.50 -6.43
CA LYS A 183 -0.05 -26.25 -6.24
C LYS A 183 -1.04 -25.92 -7.37
N PRO A 184 -1.77 -26.93 -7.88
CA PRO A 184 -2.78 -26.70 -8.90
C PRO A 184 -3.93 -25.85 -8.34
N PHE A 185 -4.57 -25.07 -9.21
CA PHE A 185 -5.73 -24.24 -8.87
C PHE A 185 -6.61 -24.03 -10.11
N ARG A 186 -7.84 -23.59 -9.93
CA ARG A 186 -8.75 -23.18 -11.00
C ARG A 186 -8.95 -21.67 -10.99
N ILE A 187 -9.05 -21.12 -12.19
CA ILE A 187 -9.56 -19.76 -12.40
C ILE A 187 -11.05 -19.89 -12.69
N LEU A 188 -11.86 -19.24 -11.85
CA LEU A 188 -13.32 -19.38 -11.87
C LEU A 188 -13.97 -18.27 -12.68
N SER A 189 -13.46 -17.04 -12.57
CA SER A 189 -13.95 -15.89 -13.33
C SER A 189 -12.88 -14.80 -13.48
N VAL A 190 -13.04 -13.98 -14.51
CA VAL A 190 -12.30 -12.74 -14.74
C VAL A 190 -13.32 -11.62 -14.90
N ASP A 191 -13.31 -10.63 -14.00
CA ASP A 191 -14.28 -9.52 -13.95
C ASP A 191 -15.74 -10.00 -14.05
N ASN A 192 -16.09 -11.02 -13.27
CA ASN A 192 -17.41 -11.71 -13.26
C ASN A 192 -17.80 -12.46 -14.54
N ASN A 193 -16.89 -12.58 -15.51
CA ASN A 193 -17.11 -13.32 -16.75
C ASN A 193 -16.33 -14.64 -16.75
N ALA A 194 -16.74 -15.56 -17.63
CA ALA A 194 -16.00 -16.80 -17.85
C ALA A 194 -14.56 -16.49 -18.35
N PRO A 195 -13.53 -17.13 -17.80
CA PRO A 195 -12.15 -16.89 -18.20
C PRO A 195 -11.90 -17.31 -19.65
N THR A 196 -11.18 -16.47 -20.41
CA THR A 196 -10.71 -16.82 -21.75
C THR A 196 -9.28 -17.31 -21.69
N PHE A 197 -9.09 -18.63 -21.76
CA PHE A 197 -7.78 -19.25 -21.72
C PHE A 197 -7.10 -19.29 -23.11
N ILE A 198 -5.78 -19.24 -23.13
CA ILE A 198 -4.96 -19.47 -24.32
C ILE A 198 -4.24 -20.81 -24.15
N GLY A 199 -4.55 -21.77 -25.03
CA GLY A 199 -3.90 -23.09 -25.00
C GLY A 199 -4.29 -23.98 -23.82
N PHE A 200 -5.46 -23.74 -23.22
CA PHE A 200 -6.03 -24.57 -22.17
C PHE A 200 -7.56 -24.68 -22.36
N ASP A 201 -8.10 -25.88 -22.24
CA ASP A 201 -9.53 -26.17 -22.30
C ASP A 201 -9.98 -26.75 -20.94
N PRO A 202 -10.77 -26.01 -20.12
CA PRO A 202 -11.18 -26.46 -18.79
C PRO A 202 -12.05 -27.73 -18.81
N THR A 203 -12.60 -28.12 -19.98
CA THR A 203 -13.42 -29.33 -20.12
C THR A 203 -12.61 -30.57 -20.48
N LYS A 204 -11.37 -30.39 -20.98
CA LYS A 204 -10.51 -31.48 -21.46
C LYS A 204 -9.22 -31.62 -20.67
N ASP A 205 -8.64 -30.50 -20.27
CA ASP A 205 -7.37 -30.45 -19.56
C ASP A 205 -7.56 -30.55 -18.05
N GLY A 206 -6.66 -31.28 -17.39
CA GLY A 206 -6.59 -31.31 -15.93
C GLY A 206 -6.17 -29.97 -15.33
N VAL A 207 -6.45 -29.79 -14.03
CA VAL A 207 -6.08 -28.57 -13.29
C VAL A 207 -4.56 -28.33 -13.37
N LYS A 208 -4.14 -27.09 -13.65
CA LYS A 208 -2.75 -26.68 -13.78
C LYS A 208 -2.35 -25.75 -12.63
N ASN A 209 -1.06 -25.51 -12.49
CA ASN A 209 -0.49 -24.52 -11.59
C ASN A 209 -0.08 -23.24 -12.33
N THR A 210 -0.38 -23.12 -13.63
CA THR A 210 -0.13 -21.94 -14.45
C THR A 210 -1.13 -21.88 -15.60
N TYR A 211 -1.63 -20.67 -15.86
CA TYR A 211 -2.60 -20.38 -16.93
C TYR A 211 -2.17 -19.14 -17.71
N LEU A 212 -2.35 -19.17 -19.03
CA LEU A 212 -2.28 -17.98 -19.86
C LEU A 212 -3.71 -17.53 -20.17
N LEU A 213 -4.06 -16.33 -19.72
CA LEU A 213 -5.37 -15.72 -19.92
C LEU A 213 -5.30 -14.60 -20.98
N ARG A 214 -6.40 -14.43 -21.71
CA ARG A 214 -6.70 -13.20 -22.44
C ARG A 214 -7.55 -12.30 -21.56
N TYR A 215 -7.18 -11.03 -21.45
CA TYR A 215 -8.04 -9.98 -20.95
C TYR A 215 -8.46 -9.08 -22.10
N ASP A 216 -9.68 -8.55 -22.02
CA ASP A 216 -10.20 -7.57 -22.96
C ASP A 216 -10.87 -6.47 -22.14
N LEU A 217 -10.42 -5.22 -22.33
CA LEU A 217 -11.01 -4.03 -21.72
C LEU A 217 -11.60 -3.09 -22.80
N THR A 218 -11.71 -3.55 -24.04
CA THR A 218 -12.22 -2.74 -25.16
C THR A 218 -13.71 -2.42 -25.04
N GLN A 219 -14.45 -3.19 -24.24
CA GLN A 219 -15.84 -2.92 -23.88
C GLN A 219 -16.01 -1.64 -23.04
N TYR A 220 -14.94 -1.16 -22.40
CA TYR A 220 -14.98 0.06 -21.61
C TYR A 220 -14.58 1.26 -22.46
N VAL A 221 -15.28 2.38 -22.26
CA VAL A 221 -14.75 3.69 -22.67
C VAL A 221 -13.45 3.92 -21.89
N ARG A 222 -12.39 4.38 -22.56
CA ARG A 222 -11.03 4.48 -21.98
C ARG A 222 -10.96 5.34 -20.70
N ASP A 223 -11.87 6.31 -20.56
CA ASP A 223 -11.99 7.18 -19.38
C ASP A 223 -12.87 6.58 -18.26
N ALA A 224 -13.52 5.45 -18.51
CA ALA A 224 -14.37 4.71 -17.57
C ALA A 224 -13.85 3.28 -17.34
N LEU A 225 -12.53 3.08 -17.50
CA LEU A 225 -11.90 1.80 -17.22
C LEU A 225 -12.00 1.45 -15.74
N PRO A 226 -12.17 0.16 -15.39
CA PRO A 226 -12.06 -0.27 -14.01
C PRO A 226 -10.66 0.01 -13.46
N ALA A 227 -10.53 0.21 -12.15
CA ALA A 227 -9.23 0.37 -11.51
C ALA A 227 -8.43 -0.94 -11.47
N TRP A 228 -9.13 -2.08 -11.52
CA TRP A 228 -8.57 -3.42 -11.41
C TRP A 228 -9.23 -4.37 -12.42
N CYS A 229 -8.45 -5.28 -12.99
CA CYS A 229 -8.96 -6.53 -13.55
C CYS A 229 -8.89 -7.57 -12.42
N LEU A 230 -10.05 -8.03 -11.98
CA LEU A 230 -10.20 -8.95 -10.85
C LEU A 230 -10.34 -10.38 -11.35
N ILE A 231 -9.64 -11.31 -10.69
CA ILE A 231 -9.64 -12.72 -11.05
C ILE A 231 -10.01 -13.54 -9.82
N GLN A 232 -11.06 -14.35 -9.95
CA GLN A 232 -11.50 -15.27 -8.91
C GLN A 232 -10.83 -16.63 -9.10
N THR A 233 -10.39 -17.24 -7.99
CA THR A 233 -9.82 -18.59 -8.01
C THR A 233 -10.45 -19.49 -6.95
N ASP A 234 -10.22 -20.80 -7.03
CA ASP A 234 -10.63 -21.77 -6.01
C ASP A 234 -9.65 -21.88 -4.82
N ARG A 235 -8.60 -21.04 -4.78
CA ARG A 235 -7.65 -21.02 -3.67
C ARG A 235 -8.14 -20.19 -2.49
N THR A 236 -8.21 -20.81 -1.31
CA THR A 236 -8.64 -20.14 -0.07
C THR A 236 -7.68 -19.05 0.39
N ASP A 237 -6.39 -19.17 0.08
CA ASP A 237 -5.33 -18.20 0.42
C ASP A 237 -5.01 -17.22 -0.72
N SER A 238 -5.69 -17.33 -1.85
CA SER A 238 -5.66 -16.35 -2.94
C SER A 238 -6.98 -16.34 -3.73
N PRO A 239 -8.13 -16.12 -3.06
CA PRO A 239 -9.44 -16.27 -3.68
C PRO A 239 -9.71 -15.17 -4.72
N VAL A 240 -9.04 -14.02 -4.57
CA VAL A 240 -9.12 -12.86 -5.46
C VAL A 240 -7.72 -12.37 -5.76
N LEU A 241 -7.36 -12.33 -7.04
CA LEU A 241 -6.20 -11.59 -7.55
C LEU A 241 -6.69 -10.30 -8.20
N ALA A 242 -5.89 -9.25 -8.07
CA ALA A 242 -6.21 -7.95 -8.64
C ALA A 242 -5.02 -7.43 -9.45
N LEU A 243 -5.23 -7.24 -10.75
CA LEU A 243 -4.25 -6.63 -11.64
C LEU A 243 -4.61 -5.15 -11.78
N LYS A 244 -3.72 -4.26 -11.33
CA LYS A 244 -3.99 -2.82 -11.41
C LYS A 244 -4.07 -2.40 -12.87
N VAL A 245 -5.16 -1.76 -13.26
CA VAL A 245 -5.28 -1.08 -14.55
C VAL A 245 -4.74 0.34 -14.36
N ARG A 246 -3.52 0.58 -14.86
CA ARG A 246 -2.84 1.86 -14.72
C ARG A 246 -3.21 2.75 -15.89
N ASN A 247 -3.87 3.86 -15.58
CA ASN A 247 -4.22 4.93 -16.49
C ASN A 247 -3.87 6.27 -15.82
N GLU A 248 -3.34 7.22 -16.59
CA GLU A 248 -2.97 8.57 -16.14
C GLU A 248 -4.10 9.27 -15.38
N LYS A 249 -5.36 9.06 -15.79
CA LYS A 249 -6.55 9.72 -15.21
C LYS A 249 -7.08 9.07 -13.93
N MET A 250 -6.71 7.83 -13.63
CA MET A 250 -7.33 7.03 -12.55
C MET A 250 -6.48 6.98 -11.27
N ASN A 251 -5.46 7.83 -11.18
CA ASN A 251 -4.62 7.92 -10.00
C ASN A 251 -5.34 8.63 -8.86
N ILE A 252 -5.32 8.01 -7.68
CA ILE A 252 -5.73 8.70 -6.45
C ILE A 252 -4.67 9.76 -6.16
N VAL A 253 -5.11 11.02 -6.05
CA VAL A 253 -4.28 12.11 -5.54
C VAL A 253 -4.35 12.07 -4.02
N PRO A 254 -3.24 11.79 -3.32
CA PRO A 254 -3.23 11.77 -1.87
C PRO A 254 -3.28 13.19 -1.29
N VAL A 255 -4.29 13.46 -0.46
CA VAL A 255 -4.41 14.66 0.38
C VAL A 255 -4.35 14.32 1.88
N VAL A 256 -4.55 13.04 2.22
CA VAL A 256 -4.27 12.45 3.52
C VAL A 256 -3.13 11.45 3.35
N ARG A 257 -2.12 11.50 4.22
CA ARG A 257 -1.00 10.54 4.17
C ARG A 257 -1.42 9.22 4.78
N MET A 258 -1.32 8.13 4.01
CA MET A 258 -1.80 6.80 4.40
C MET A 258 -0.80 5.74 3.97
N LYS A 259 -0.80 4.59 4.66
CA LYS A 259 0.02 3.44 4.22
C LYS A 259 -0.48 2.90 2.89
N GLU A 260 -1.79 2.91 2.66
CA GLU A 260 -2.43 2.32 1.49
C GLU A 260 -3.65 3.12 1.02
N TYR A 261 -3.80 3.24 -0.30
CA TYR A 261 -4.95 3.88 -0.95
C TYR A 261 -5.82 2.89 -1.73
N ASN A 262 -5.43 1.61 -1.75
CA ASN A 262 -6.14 0.54 -2.44
C ASN A 262 -6.27 -0.65 -1.48
N LEU A 263 -7.48 -0.89 -0.99
CA LEU A 263 -7.78 -1.85 0.05
C LEU A 263 -8.23 -3.18 -0.56
N ASN A 264 -7.49 -4.24 -0.27
CA ASN A 264 -7.93 -5.60 -0.58
C ASN A 264 -8.85 -6.11 0.53
N LEU A 265 -10.15 -6.19 0.24
CA LEU A 265 -11.15 -6.69 1.16
C LEU A 265 -11.34 -8.21 1.03
N GLY A 266 -10.63 -8.91 0.14
CA GLY A 266 -10.74 -10.36 -0.05
C GLY A 266 -12.19 -10.85 -0.19
N VAL A 267 -12.54 -11.95 0.47
CA VAL A 267 -13.93 -12.48 0.49
C VAL A 267 -14.78 -11.72 1.52
N ILE A 268 -15.94 -11.24 1.09
CA ILE A 268 -16.98 -10.54 1.85
C ILE A 268 -18.26 -11.40 1.85
N PRO A 269 -18.86 -11.71 3.01
CA PRO A 269 -20.10 -12.50 3.05
C PRO A 269 -21.32 -11.76 2.47
N ALA A 270 -22.07 -12.36 1.54
CA ALA A 270 -23.19 -11.74 0.80
C ALA A 270 -24.34 -11.17 1.65
N ASN A 271 -24.57 -11.75 2.83
CA ASN A 271 -25.58 -11.30 3.79
C ASN A 271 -24.98 -11.03 5.17
N GLY A 272 -23.71 -10.64 5.19
CA GLY A 272 -22.99 -10.37 6.43
C GLY A 272 -22.23 -9.07 6.34
N PHE A 273 -21.04 -9.08 6.91
CA PHE A 273 -20.15 -7.95 6.90
C PHE A 273 -18.70 -8.43 6.93
N LYS A 274 -17.79 -7.51 6.64
CA LYS A 274 -16.37 -7.70 6.86
C LYS A 274 -15.77 -6.49 7.54
N ASP A 275 -15.01 -6.74 8.59
CA ASP A 275 -14.22 -5.70 9.23
C ASP A 275 -12.88 -5.57 8.50
N PHE A 276 -12.41 -4.34 8.34
CA PHE A 276 -11.15 -4.01 7.71
C PHE A 276 -10.53 -2.79 8.40
N THR A 277 -9.21 -2.62 8.21
CA THR A 277 -8.44 -1.53 8.79
C THR A 277 -7.58 -0.85 7.74
N PHE A 278 -7.27 0.41 7.97
CA PHE A 278 -6.22 1.14 7.26
C PHE A 278 -5.55 2.14 8.20
N ASP A 279 -4.32 2.52 7.87
CA ASP A 279 -3.51 3.41 8.70
C ASP A 279 -3.25 4.74 7.99
N MET A 280 -3.48 5.83 8.72
CA MET A 280 -3.01 7.17 8.40
C MET A 280 -1.65 7.39 9.06
N VAL A 281 -0.74 8.00 8.31
CA VAL A 281 0.66 8.18 8.73
C VAL A 281 0.91 9.65 9.02
N ASP A 282 1.50 9.95 10.17
CA ASP A 282 1.85 11.32 10.57
C ASP A 282 0.66 12.30 10.43
N TRP A 283 -0.47 11.96 11.07
CA TRP A 283 -1.74 12.65 10.91
C TRP A 283 -2.36 13.07 12.25
N THR A 284 -2.78 14.32 12.34
CA THR A 284 -3.26 14.94 13.59
C THR A 284 -4.78 14.95 13.70
N GLU A 285 -5.49 15.25 12.63
CA GLU A 285 -6.95 15.41 12.67
C GLU A 285 -7.68 14.06 12.82
N PRO A 286 -8.74 13.98 13.63
CA PRO A 286 -9.53 12.76 13.73
C PRO A 286 -10.22 12.44 12.40
N VAL A 287 -10.48 11.16 12.19
CA VAL A 287 -11.40 10.72 11.14
C VAL A 287 -12.82 10.93 11.63
N LEU A 288 -13.60 11.66 10.84
CA LEU A 288 -15.00 11.98 11.14
C LEU A 288 -15.92 10.92 10.59
N SER A 289 -15.66 10.44 9.37
CA SER A 289 -16.45 9.40 8.74
C SER A 289 -15.69 8.65 7.64
N VAL A 290 -16.17 7.44 7.38
CA VAL A 290 -15.80 6.64 6.20
C VAL A 290 -17.10 6.14 5.59
N SER A 291 -17.33 6.45 4.32
CA SER A 291 -18.53 6.07 3.57
C SER A 291 -18.21 5.37 2.27
N SER A 292 -19.12 4.53 1.79
CA SER A 292 -19.06 3.97 0.44
C SER A 292 -19.58 5.00 -0.56
N LEU A 293 -18.89 5.14 -1.70
CA LEU A 293 -19.40 5.85 -2.89
C LEU A 293 -20.10 4.92 -3.88
N SER A 294 -20.28 3.66 -3.53
CA SER A 294 -21.02 2.68 -4.32
C SER A 294 -22.34 2.32 -3.66
N ASP A 295 -23.38 2.20 -4.48
CA ASP A 295 -24.70 1.72 -4.06
C ASP A 295 -24.72 0.23 -3.74
N LEU A 296 -23.62 -0.52 -3.90
CA LEU A 296 -23.55 -1.93 -3.54
C LEU A 296 -23.25 -2.17 -2.07
N PHE A 297 -22.73 -1.18 -1.34
CA PHE A 297 -22.20 -1.34 0.00
C PHE A 297 -22.64 -0.23 0.94
N SER A 298 -22.84 -0.58 2.21
CA SER A 298 -22.75 0.36 3.32
C SER A 298 -21.43 0.18 4.05
N VAL A 299 -20.89 1.28 4.58
CA VAL A 299 -19.66 1.28 5.37
C VAL A 299 -19.89 2.04 6.66
N GLN A 300 -19.40 1.47 7.75
CA GLN A 300 -19.47 2.06 9.08
C GLN A 300 -18.06 2.15 9.67
N MET A 301 -17.68 3.32 10.17
CA MET A 301 -16.50 3.46 11.01
C MET A 301 -16.82 2.92 12.41
N LEU A 302 -16.05 1.94 12.88
CA LEU A 302 -16.24 1.29 14.17
C LEU A 302 -15.40 1.94 15.27
N ALA A 303 -14.13 2.21 14.96
CA ALA A 303 -13.17 2.77 15.91
C ALA A 303 -12.03 3.48 15.16
N GLN A 304 -11.31 4.33 15.89
CA GLN A 304 -9.99 4.79 15.52
C GLN A 304 -9.07 4.76 16.74
N GLU A 305 -7.82 4.34 16.54
CA GLU A 305 -6.83 4.18 17.59
C GLU A 305 -5.57 4.94 17.18
N ARG A 306 -5.02 5.75 18.11
CA ARG A 306 -3.81 6.53 17.85
C ARG A 306 -2.59 5.78 18.38
N SER A 307 -1.57 5.65 17.54
CA SER A 307 -0.25 5.12 17.92
C SER A 307 0.82 6.13 17.54
N GLY A 308 1.25 6.93 18.53
CA GLY A 308 2.14 8.07 18.27
C GLY A 308 1.52 9.07 17.30
N LYS A 309 2.16 9.27 16.15
CA LYS A 309 1.70 10.19 15.10
C LYS A 309 0.75 9.54 14.10
N ASP A 310 0.56 8.23 14.16
CA ASP A 310 -0.27 7.47 13.23
C ASP A 310 -1.66 7.21 13.82
N ILE A 311 -2.65 7.04 12.94
CA ILE A 311 -4.03 6.68 13.31
C ILE A 311 -4.40 5.41 12.55
N GLN A 312 -4.78 4.37 13.26
CA GLN A 312 -5.43 3.21 12.68
C GLN A 312 -6.94 3.39 12.75
N VAL A 313 -7.62 3.17 11.63
CA VAL A 313 -9.08 3.25 11.54
C VAL A 313 -9.63 1.85 11.28
N ARG A 314 -10.63 1.46 12.08
CA ARG A 314 -11.37 0.20 11.90
C ARG A 314 -12.74 0.49 11.33
N CYS A 315 -13.05 -0.17 10.23
CA CYS A 315 -14.31 -0.03 9.52
C CYS A 315 -14.97 -1.39 9.31
N ARG A 316 -16.28 -1.35 9.08
CA ARG A 316 -17.09 -2.48 8.65
C ARG A 316 -17.69 -2.18 7.29
N VAL A 317 -17.54 -3.10 6.34
CA VAL A 317 -18.27 -3.08 5.07
C VAL A 317 -19.37 -4.12 5.10
N SER A 318 -20.56 -3.76 4.63
CA SER A 318 -21.69 -4.67 4.48
C SER A 318 -22.22 -4.59 3.04
N PRO A 319 -22.22 -5.69 2.28
CA PRO A 319 -22.86 -5.72 0.97
C PRO A 319 -24.37 -5.60 1.13
N LYS A 320 -25.02 -4.96 0.16
CA LYS A 320 -26.48 -5.00 0.03
C LYS A 320 -26.92 -6.36 -0.55
N PRO A 321 -28.17 -6.81 -0.33
CA PRO A 321 -28.62 -8.16 -0.69
C PRO A 321 -28.49 -8.55 -2.17
N TYR A 322 -28.41 -7.56 -3.07
CA TYR A 322 -28.28 -7.77 -4.51
C TYR A 322 -26.83 -7.70 -5.01
N ALA A 323 -25.86 -7.40 -4.13
CA ALA A 323 -24.46 -7.32 -4.51
C ALA A 323 -23.87 -8.75 -4.54
N THR A 324 -23.16 -9.09 -5.62
CA THR A 324 -22.60 -10.43 -5.83
C THR A 324 -21.31 -10.38 -6.65
N GLY A 325 -20.50 -11.44 -6.58
CA GLY A 325 -19.31 -11.63 -7.41
C GLY A 325 -18.11 -10.75 -7.04
N LEU A 326 -17.18 -10.63 -7.98
CA LEU A 326 -16.03 -9.74 -7.91
C LEU A 326 -16.49 -8.28 -7.94
N VAL A 327 -15.94 -7.47 -7.03
CA VAL A 327 -16.37 -6.09 -6.79
C VAL A 327 -15.16 -5.16 -6.64
N GLN A 328 -15.32 -3.94 -7.15
CA GLN A 328 -14.42 -2.82 -6.88
C GLN A 328 -15.24 -1.54 -6.75
N PHE A 329 -14.89 -0.69 -5.79
CA PHE A 329 -15.64 0.52 -5.47
C PHE A 329 -14.77 1.54 -4.74
N MET A 330 -15.23 2.79 -4.71
CA MET A 330 -14.55 3.83 -3.96
C MET A 330 -15.17 4.00 -2.57
N LEU A 331 -14.31 4.27 -1.60
CA LEU A 331 -14.65 4.83 -0.29
C LEU A 331 -14.29 6.31 -0.26
N GLU A 332 -14.99 7.07 0.56
CA GLU A 332 -14.64 8.43 0.93
C GLU A 332 -14.37 8.49 2.44
N LEU A 333 -13.16 8.90 2.81
CA LEU A 333 -12.75 9.21 4.17
C LEU A 333 -12.78 10.72 4.37
N LYS A 334 -13.50 11.19 5.39
CA LYS A 334 -13.52 12.60 5.79
C LYS A 334 -12.80 12.79 7.12
N THR A 335 -11.88 13.75 7.13
CA THR A 335 -11.25 14.27 8.34
C THR A 335 -11.83 15.66 8.64
N GLY A 336 -11.36 16.31 9.70
CA GLY A 336 -11.73 17.71 9.98
C GLY A 336 -11.36 18.69 8.87
N VAL A 337 -10.38 18.36 8.02
CA VAL A 337 -9.76 19.31 7.07
C VAL A 337 -9.65 18.81 5.64
N GLN A 338 -9.76 17.50 5.40
CA GLN A 338 -9.57 16.88 4.07
C GLN A 338 -10.62 15.79 3.81
N SER A 339 -10.90 15.56 2.53
CA SER A 339 -11.61 14.37 2.04
C SER A 339 -10.69 13.54 1.16
N GLN A 340 -10.51 12.26 1.47
CA GLN A 340 -9.65 11.33 0.75
C GLN A 340 -10.48 10.19 0.15
N LYS A 341 -10.33 9.96 -1.16
CA LYS A 341 -10.88 8.77 -1.82
C LYS A 341 -9.91 7.58 -1.72
N LEU A 342 -10.46 6.39 -1.53
CA LEU A 342 -9.73 5.12 -1.49
C LEU A 342 -10.41 4.12 -2.42
N TRP A 343 -9.63 3.31 -3.14
CA TRP A 343 -10.17 2.14 -3.82
C TRP A 343 -10.32 0.99 -2.84
N ALA A 344 -11.39 0.23 -2.97
CA ALA A 344 -11.57 -1.05 -2.32
C ALA A 344 -11.96 -2.09 -3.38
N TYR A 345 -11.53 -3.34 -3.19
CA TYR A 345 -11.91 -4.45 -4.06
C TYR A 345 -11.99 -5.76 -3.28
N GLY A 346 -12.71 -6.73 -3.83
CA GLY A 346 -12.88 -8.04 -3.21
C GLY A 346 -13.84 -8.91 -3.99
N MET A 347 -14.43 -9.88 -3.30
CA MET A 347 -15.45 -10.77 -3.82
C MET A 347 -16.55 -10.95 -2.80
N ILE A 348 -17.79 -10.78 -3.22
CA ILE A 348 -18.94 -11.19 -2.45
C ILE A 348 -19.18 -12.67 -2.68
N GLN A 349 -19.20 -13.44 -1.60
CA GLN A 349 -19.51 -14.86 -1.64
C GLN A 349 -20.60 -15.14 -0.61
N GLU A 350 -21.57 -15.95 -0.99
CA GLU A 350 -22.44 -16.54 0.02
C GLU A 350 -21.58 -17.34 1.00
N PRO A 351 -21.83 -17.23 2.32
CA PRO A 351 -21.26 -18.20 3.24
C PRO A 351 -21.71 -19.55 2.70
N ALA A 352 -20.76 -20.38 2.26
CA ALA A 352 -21.10 -21.71 1.79
C ALA A 352 -21.98 -22.34 2.87
N ALA A 353 -23.22 -22.71 2.55
CA ALA A 353 -23.99 -23.57 3.43
C ALA A 353 -23.12 -24.79 3.65
N MET A 354 -22.42 -24.87 4.81
CA MET A 354 -21.17 -25.63 4.94
C MET A 354 -21.26 -26.96 4.19
N PRO A 355 -20.64 -27.09 3.01
CA PRO A 355 -20.43 -28.40 2.47
C PRO A 355 -19.35 -29.00 3.35
N GLY A 356 -19.69 -30.09 4.05
CA GLY A 356 -18.72 -30.85 4.83
C GLY A 356 -17.44 -31.02 4.03
N LYS A 357 -16.29 -30.91 4.73
CA LYS A 357 -14.92 -31.08 4.22
C LYS A 357 -14.92 -31.82 2.88
N SER A 358 -14.39 -31.18 1.83
CA SER A 358 -14.13 -31.81 0.54
C SER A 358 -13.60 -33.23 0.78
N GLN A 359 -14.47 -34.22 0.60
CA GLN A 359 -14.06 -35.60 0.78
C GLN A 359 -13.02 -35.86 -0.30
N ALA A 360 -11.84 -36.30 0.13
CA ALA A 360 -10.91 -36.93 -0.77
C ALA A 360 -11.70 -37.99 -1.55
N ILE A 361 -11.77 -37.84 -2.86
CA ILE A 361 -12.29 -38.89 -3.73
C ILE A 361 -11.43 -40.12 -3.39
N ALA A 362 -12.05 -41.12 -2.78
CA ALA A 362 -11.39 -42.37 -2.48
C ALA A 362 -10.80 -42.91 -3.80
N PRO A 363 -9.57 -43.44 -3.80
CA PRO A 363 -9.01 -44.03 -5.00
C PRO A 363 -9.96 -45.09 -5.54
N ILE A 364 -10.28 -45.00 -6.82
CA ILE A 364 -11.05 -46.02 -7.54
C ILE A 364 -10.26 -47.31 -7.39
N VAL A 365 -10.75 -48.22 -6.55
CA VAL A 365 -10.23 -49.58 -6.47
C VAL A 365 -10.52 -50.23 -7.83
N PRO A 366 -9.52 -50.76 -8.54
CA PRO A 366 -9.75 -51.48 -9.77
C PRO A 366 -10.74 -52.62 -9.51
N SER A 367 -11.82 -52.68 -10.28
CA SER A 367 -12.74 -53.82 -10.27
C SER A 367 -11.93 -55.11 -10.43
N ALA A 368 -12.09 -56.04 -9.49
CA ALA A 368 -11.49 -57.36 -9.59
C ALA A 368 -11.82 -57.98 -10.95
N ALA A 369 -10.80 -58.55 -11.59
CA ALA A 369 -10.97 -59.31 -12.82
C ALA A 369 -11.99 -60.46 -12.59
N PRO A 370 -12.90 -60.74 -13.54
CA PRO A 370 -13.80 -61.88 -13.42
C PRO A 370 -13.00 -63.18 -13.26
N PRO A 371 -13.46 -64.14 -12.45
CA PRO A 371 -12.78 -65.43 -12.32
C PRO A 371 -12.75 -66.15 -13.67
N LEU A 372 -11.61 -66.78 -13.98
CA LEU A 372 -11.46 -67.66 -15.13
C LEU A 372 -12.53 -68.75 -15.06
N VAL A 373 -13.43 -68.78 -16.04
CA VAL A 373 -14.32 -69.92 -16.26
C VAL A 373 -13.47 -71.08 -16.73
N ALA A 374 -13.38 -72.13 -15.91
CA ALA A 374 -12.80 -73.40 -16.31
C ALA A 374 -13.64 -73.98 -17.46
N GLN A 375 -13.01 -74.26 -18.60
CA GLN A 375 -13.64 -75.03 -19.67
C GLN A 375 -13.91 -76.46 -19.16
N PRO A 376 -15.12 -77.00 -19.33
CA PRO A 376 -15.36 -78.41 -19.06
C PRO A 376 -14.70 -79.25 -20.15
N GLY A 377 -13.84 -80.18 -19.73
CA GLY A 377 -13.22 -81.14 -20.64
C GLY A 377 -14.25 -82.12 -21.20
N LYS A 378 -14.39 -82.12 -22.52
CA LYS A 378 -14.39 -83.30 -23.39
C LYS A 378 -14.30 -82.88 -24.85
#